data_AF-A0A7X9HJ25-F1
#
_entry.id   AF-A0A7X9HJ25-F1
#
_cell.length_a   1.000
_cell.length_b   1.000
_cell.length_c   1.000
_cell.angle_alpha   90.00
_cell.angle_beta   90.00
_cell.angle_gamma   90.00
#
_symmetry.space_group_name_H-M   'P 1'
#
loop_
_entity.id
_entity.type
_entity.pdbx_description
1 polymer ?
#
loop_
_entity_poly.entity_id
_entity_poly.type
_entity_poly.pdbx_seq_one_letter_code
_entity_poly.pdbx_strand_id
1 'polypeptide(L)'
;MQISTLIILVLLALVFASNFRYRKVVQTLSFDQQIELREAQRSFQTANIIVLIALFVIFLLVWKSQWLDYKLLLTVFLVLILGLSSIMTVFTYNRLREKQFESSFLKAYLMVQSVRLFAIVAMLVIAVLLLNNPPANP
;
A
#
# COMPACT_ATOMS: atom_id res chain seq x y z
N MET A 1 -1.88 17.32 18.17
CA MET A 1 -2.93 16.37 17.73
C MET A 1 -3.72 16.84 16.51
N GLN A 2 -4.32 18.05 16.51
CA GLN A 2 -5.19 18.52 15.41
C GLN A 2 -4.52 18.55 14.02
N ILE A 3 -3.25 18.98 13.91
CA ILE A 3 -2.53 19.04 12.62
C ILE A 3 -2.29 17.63 12.05
N SER A 4 -1.87 16.67 12.87
CA SER A 4 -1.66 15.28 12.46
C SER A 4 -2.96 14.63 11.98
N THR A 5 -4.08 14.89 12.67
CA THR A 5 -5.41 14.43 12.26
C THR A 5 -5.84 15.04 10.93
N LEU A 6 -5.61 16.34 10.72
CA LEU A 6 -5.93 17.02 9.47
C LEU A 6 -5.12 16.45 8.29
N ILE A 7 -3.82 16.20 8.49
CA ILE A 7 -2.97 15.56 7.47
C ILE A 7 -3.48 14.15 7.13
N ILE A 8 -3.83 13.34 8.14
CA ILE A 8 -4.40 12.00 7.91
C ILE A 8 -5.71 12.09 7.10
N LEU A 9 -6.60 13.03 7.42
CA LEU A 9 -7.85 13.23 6.69
C LEU A 9 -7.61 13.64 5.23
N VAL A 10 -6.65 14.52 4.97
CA VAL A 10 -6.27 14.92 3.60
C VAL A 10 -5.71 13.72 2.83
N LEU A 11 -4.84 12.91 3.45
CA LEU A 11 -4.30 11.70 2.84
C LEU A 11 -5.39 10.69 2.50
N LEU A 12 -6.34 10.48 3.41
CA LEU A 12 -7.50 9.62 3.16
C LEU A 12 -8.33 10.13 1.99
N ALA A 13 -8.65 11.43 1.96
CA ALA A 13 -9.41 12.04 0.86
C ALA A 13 -8.71 11.85 -0.50
N LEU A 14 -7.38 12.02 -0.56
CA LEU A 14 -6.58 11.78 -1.76
C LEU A 14 -6.64 10.32 -2.21
N VAL A 15 -6.51 9.36 -1.29
CA VAL A 15 -6.62 7.93 -1.57
C VAL A 15 -8.02 7.58 -2.08
N PHE A 16 -9.07 8.13 -1.46
CA PHE A 16 -10.45 7.91 -1.90
C PHE A 16 -10.71 8.48 -3.29
N ALA A 17 -10.31 9.73 -3.55
CA ALA A 17 -10.47 10.36 -4.85
C ALA A 17 -9.73 9.59 -5.96
N SER A 18 -8.50 9.16 -5.67
CA SER A 18 -7.70 8.33 -6.56
C SER A 18 -8.38 7.00 -6.89
N ASN A 19 -8.85 6.27 -5.87
CA ASN A 19 -9.58 5.01 -6.06
C ASN A 19 -10.90 5.19 -6.81
N PHE A 20 -11.61 6.29 -6.59
CA PHE A 20 -12.84 6.59 -7.31
C PHE A 20 -12.58 6.80 -8.80
N ARG A 21 -11.53 7.57 -9.14
CA ARG A 21 -11.08 7.75 -10.52
C ARG A 21 -10.67 6.43 -11.15
N TYR A 22 -9.93 5.59 -10.43
CA TYR A 22 -9.54 4.25 -10.89
C TYR A 22 -10.76 3.39 -11.24
N ARG A 23 -11.75 3.31 -10.34
CA ARG A 23 -12.95 2.51 -10.55
C ARG A 23 -13.71 2.91 -11.81
N LYS A 24 -13.83 4.22 -12.08
CA LYS A 24 -14.45 4.71 -13.32
C LYS A 24 -13.71 4.22 -14.56
N VAL A 25 -12.38 4.23 -14.54
CA VAL A 25 -11.53 3.77 -15.66
C VAL A 25 -11.52 2.24 -15.77
N VAL A 26 -11.72 1.49 -14.69
CA VAL A 26 -11.91 0.03 -14.75
C VAL A 26 -13.26 -0.32 -15.40
N GLN A 27 -14.30 0.48 -15.15
CA GLN A 27 -15.65 0.24 -15.72
C GLN A 27 -15.70 0.44 -17.24
N THR A 28 -14.73 1.14 -17.84
CA THR A 28 -14.63 1.29 -19.29
C THR A 28 -13.92 0.11 -19.96
N LEU A 29 -13.29 -0.79 -19.20
CA LEU A 29 -12.64 -1.99 -19.74
C LEU A 29 -13.67 -3.04 -20.15
N SER A 30 -13.33 -3.83 -21.17
CA SER A 30 -14.12 -5.01 -21.54
C SER A 30 -14.13 -6.05 -20.41
N PHE A 31 -15.09 -6.97 -20.44
CA PHE A 31 -15.20 -8.02 -19.42
C PHE A 31 -13.93 -8.87 -19.33
N ASP A 32 -13.35 -9.24 -20.47
CA ASP A 32 -12.11 -10.03 -20.52
C ASP A 32 -10.92 -9.28 -19.91
N GLN A 33 -10.79 -7.98 -20.18
CA GLN A 33 -9.76 -7.12 -19.57
C GLN A 33 -9.96 -6.97 -18.06
N GLN A 34 -11.20 -6.93 -17.57
CA GLN A 34 -11.47 -6.92 -16.13
C GLN A 34 -11.07 -8.24 -15.46
N ILE A 35 -11.25 -9.39 -16.14
CA ILE A 35 -10.78 -10.69 -15.66
C ILE A 35 -9.26 -10.71 -15.59
N GLU A 36 -8.56 -10.32 -16.67
CA GLU A 36 -7.10 -10.31 -16.69
C GLU A 36 -6.51 -9.38 -15.63
N LEU A 37 -7.14 -8.22 -15.39
CA LEU A 37 -6.75 -7.32 -14.30
C LEU A 37 -6.88 -8.00 -12.93
N ARG A 38 -7.98 -8.72 -12.69
CA ARG A 38 -8.18 -9.47 -11.44
C ARG A 38 -7.15 -10.58 -11.30
N GLU A 39 -6.83 -11.30 -12.36
CA GLU A 39 -5.81 -12.35 -12.34
C GLU A 39 -4.42 -11.79 -12.06
N ALA A 40 -4.05 -10.69 -12.73
CA ALA A 40 -2.79 -10.00 -12.48
C ALA A 40 -2.67 -9.58 -11.01
N GLN A 41 -3.75 -9.08 -10.41
CA GLN A 41 -3.79 -8.72 -8.99
C GLN A 41 -3.79 -9.95 -8.07
N ARG A 42 -4.50 -11.03 -8.42
CA ARG A 42 -4.56 -12.28 -7.66
C ARG A 42 -3.23 -13.01 -7.61
N SER A 43 -2.39 -12.87 -8.63
CA SER A 43 -1.04 -13.47 -8.61
C SER A 43 -0.20 -13.03 -7.39
N PHE A 44 -0.52 -11.86 -6.80
CA PHE A 44 0.11 -11.36 -5.58
C PHE A 44 -0.67 -11.64 -4.29
N GLN A 45 -1.89 -12.18 -4.35
CA GLN A 45 -2.63 -12.53 -3.12
C GLN A 45 -1.87 -13.57 -2.30
N THR A 46 -1.31 -14.59 -2.94
CA THR A 46 -0.51 -15.60 -2.26
C THR A 46 0.75 -15.00 -1.63
N ALA A 47 1.46 -14.11 -2.35
CA ALA A 47 2.64 -13.42 -1.84
C ALA A 47 2.30 -12.50 -0.65
N ASN A 48 1.18 -11.76 -0.72
CA ASN A 48 0.69 -10.92 0.37
C ASN A 48 0.33 -11.76 1.61
N ILE A 49 -0.30 -12.93 1.43
CA ILE A 49 -0.62 -13.85 2.53
C ILE A 49 0.66 -14.37 3.18
N ILE A 50 1.64 -14.83 2.38
CA ILE A 50 2.93 -15.31 2.88
C ILE A 50 3.63 -14.23 3.71
N VAL A 51 3.64 -12.98 3.22
CA VAL A 51 4.26 -11.87 3.94
C VAL A 51 3.51 -11.54 5.21
N LEU A 52 2.16 -11.53 5.19
CA LEU A 52 1.37 -11.33 6.40
C LEU A 52 1.68 -12.39 7.46
N ILE A 53 1.82 -13.66 7.05
CA ILE A 53 2.21 -14.75 7.96
C ILE A 53 3.63 -14.50 8.51
N ALA A 54 4.59 -14.14 7.66
CA ALA A 54 5.96 -13.84 8.09
C ALA A 54 6.00 -12.67 9.09
N LEU A 55 5.25 -11.60 8.82
CA LEU A 55 5.11 -10.44 9.70
C LEU A 55 4.45 -10.82 11.03
N PHE A 56 3.45 -11.69 11.01
CA PHE A 56 2.80 -12.20 12.21
C PHE A 56 3.74 -13.05 13.07
N VAL A 57 4.53 -13.93 12.46
CA VAL A 57 5.55 -14.74 13.15
C VAL A 57 6.62 -13.83 13.77
N ILE A 58 7.13 -12.84 13.02
CA ILE A 58 8.09 -11.86 13.52
C ILE A 58 7.49 -11.10 14.71
N PHE A 59 6.24 -10.64 14.61
CA PHE A 59 5.54 -9.98 15.70
C PHE A 59 5.46 -10.86 16.96
N LEU A 60 5.07 -12.14 16.84
CA LEU A 60 5.01 -13.07 17.98
C LEU A 60 6.38 -13.30 18.62
N LEU A 61 7.44 -13.43 17.82
CA LEU A 61 8.81 -13.59 18.31
C LEU A 61 9.27 -12.37 19.11
N VAL A 62 8.97 -11.16 18.62
CA VAL A 62 9.31 -9.91 19.32
C VAL A 62 8.50 -9.74 20.61
N TRP A 63 7.20 -10.01 20.55
CA TRP A 63 6.31 -9.96 21.72
C TRP A 63 6.79 -10.86 22.85
N LYS A 64 7.20 -12.10 22.51
CA LYS A 64 7.61 -13.09 23.51
C LYS A 64 9.04 -12.86 24.03
N SER A 65 9.95 -12.37 23.19
CA SER A 65 11.38 -12.37 23.49
C SER A 65 11.92 -11.05 24.06
N GLN A 66 11.19 -9.93 23.94
CA GLN A 66 11.69 -8.56 24.20
C GLN A 66 13.05 -8.21 23.53
N TRP A 67 13.57 -9.09 22.68
CA TRP A 67 14.93 -9.03 22.11
C TRP A 67 15.07 -8.01 20.97
N LEU A 68 13.94 -7.57 20.42
CA LEU A 68 13.88 -6.78 19.21
C LEU A 68 13.23 -5.44 19.53
N ASP A 69 13.98 -4.37 19.29
CA ASP A 69 13.47 -3.01 19.39
C ASP A 69 12.20 -2.88 18.54
N TYR A 70 11.10 -2.46 19.16
CA TYR A 70 9.83 -2.21 18.49
C TYR A 70 9.99 -1.29 17.27
N LYS A 71 10.96 -0.35 17.31
CA LYS A 71 11.32 0.51 16.17
C LYS A 71 11.90 -0.29 15.00
N LEU A 72 12.70 -1.32 15.27
CA LEU A 72 13.24 -2.19 14.23
C LEU A 72 12.12 -3.03 13.60
N LEU A 73 11.20 -3.56 14.41
CA LEU A 73 10.06 -4.33 13.91
C LEU A 73 9.13 -3.49 13.04
N LEU A 74 8.81 -2.26 13.47
CA LEU A 74 8.06 -1.30 12.67
C LEU A 74 8.77 -1.08 11.33
N THR A 75 10.07 -0.80 11.36
CA THR A 75 10.90 -0.57 10.16
C THR A 75 10.86 -1.75 9.20
N VAL A 76 11.02 -2.99 9.70
CA VAL A 76 10.95 -4.22 8.89
C VAL A 76 9.56 -4.39 8.26
N PHE A 77 8.50 -4.19 9.04
CA PHE A 77 7.12 -4.23 8.56
C PHE A 77 6.89 -3.25 7.40
N LEU A 78 7.43 -2.04 7.53
CA LEU A 78 7.31 -0.97 6.55
C LEU A 78 8.09 -1.25 5.26
N VAL A 79 9.35 -1.70 5.39
CA VAL A 79 10.17 -2.08 4.23
C VAL A 79 9.49 -3.18 3.43
N LEU A 80 8.92 -4.18 4.13
CA LEU A 80 8.19 -5.25 3.48
C LEU A 80 6.94 -4.74 2.75
N ILE A 81 6.10 -3.93 3.38
CA ILE A 81 4.91 -3.37 2.73
C ILE A 81 5.25 -2.49 1.53
N LEU A 82 6.23 -1.58 1.67
CA LEU A 82 6.64 -0.70 0.57
C LEU A 82 7.28 -1.48 -0.58
N GLY A 83 8.16 -2.42 -0.26
CA GLY A 83 8.80 -3.29 -1.23
C GLY A 83 7.77 -4.11 -2.01
N LEU A 84 6.87 -4.80 -1.31
CA LEU A 84 5.82 -5.61 -1.96
C LEU A 84 4.85 -4.76 -2.76
N SER A 85 4.41 -3.62 -2.24
CA SER A 85 3.51 -2.73 -2.96
C SER A 85 4.17 -2.21 -4.24
N SER A 86 5.48 -1.94 -4.21
CA SER A 86 6.24 -1.49 -5.38
C SER A 86 6.42 -2.61 -6.40
N ILE A 87 6.85 -3.81 -5.96
CA ILE A 87 7.03 -4.99 -6.83
C ILE A 87 5.70 -5.37 -7.49
N MET A 88 4.62 -5.42 -6.70
CA MET A 88 3.27 -5.70 -7.20
C MET A 88 2.85 -4.69 -8.26
N THR A 89 3.14 -3.41 -8.05
CA THR A 89 2.81 -2.33 -9.00
C THR A 89 3.54 -2.51 -10.32
N VAL A 90 4.85 -2.73 -10.28
CA VAL A 90 5.68 -2.91 -11.47
C VAL A 90 5.28 -4.17 -12.24
N PHE A 91 5.10 -5.29 -11.54
CA PHE A 91 4.71 -6.54 -12.19
C PHE A 91 3.33 -6.43 -12.85
N THR A 92 2.34 -5.91 -12.12
CA THR A 92 0.98 -5.77 -12.64
C THR A 92 0.98 -4.84 -13.85
N TYR A 93 1.72 -3.72 -13.77
CA TYR A 93 1.88 -2.82 -14.91
C TYR A 93 2.49 -3.51 -16.13
N ASN A 94 3.58 -4.25 -15.96
CA ASN A 94 4.24 -4.95 -17.07
C ASN A 94 3.30 -5.99 -17.71
N ARG A 95 2.61 -6.79 -16.88
CA ARG A 95 1.66 -7.79 -17.37
C ARG A 95 0.48 -7.15 -18.14
N LEU A 96 -0.07 -6.06 -17.63
CA LEU A 96 -1.15 -5.33 -18.31
C LEU A 96 -0.65 -4.69 -19.62
N ARG A 97 0.60 -4.22 -19.65
CA ARG A 97 1.23 -3.66 -20.84
C ARG A 97 1.44 -4.72 -21.93
N GLU A 98 1.91 -5.92 -21.55
CA GLU A 98 2.06 -7.06 -22.47
C GLU A 98 0.73 -7.49 -23.07
N LYS A 99 -0.35 -7.38 -22.29
CA LYS A 99 -1.73 -7.67 -22.70
C LYS A 99 -2.42 -6.53 -23.47
N GLN A 100 -1.65 -5.54 -23.92
CA GLN A 100 -2.13 -4.43 -24.76
C GLN A 100 -3.29 -3.61 -24.14
N PHE A 101 -3.30 -3.46 -22.81
CA PHE A 101 -4.24 -2.52 -22.17
C PHE A 101 -3.99 -1.09 -22.66
N GLU A 102 -5.06 -0.29 -22.71
CA GLU A 102 -4.95 1.09 -23.14
C GLU A 102 -3.95 1.89 -22.29
N SER A 103 -3.17 2.76 -22.95
CA SER A 103 -2.20 3.62 -22.26
C SER A 103 -2.85 4.57 -21.25
N SER A 104 -4.10 4.98 -21.49
CA SER A 104 -4.94 5.76 -20.59
C SER A 104 -5.18 5.02 -19.26
N PHE A 105 -5.53 3.73 -19.34
CA PHE A 105 -5.75 2.84 -18.20
C PHE A 105 -4.46 2.61 -17.43
N LEU A 106 -3.36 2.30 -18.11
CA LEU A 106 -2.06 2.06 -17.48
C LEU A 106 -1.57 3.29 -16.70
N LYS A 107 -1.77 4.50 -17.23
CA LYS A 107 -1.47 5.76 -16.52
C LYS A 107 -2.35 5.93 -15.28
N ALA A 108 -3.65 5.67 -15.39
CA ALA A 108 -4.57 5.75 -14.25
C ALA A 108 -4.18 4.74 -13.17
N TYR A 109 -3.82 3.52 -13.53
CA TYR A 109 -3.32 2.49 -12.62
C TYR A 109 -2.07 2.96 -11.86
N LEU A 110 -1.04 3.45 -12.57
CA LEU A 110 0.19 3.95 -11.94
C LEU A 110 -0.08 5.13 -11.02
N MET A 111 -0.90 6.11 -11.46
CA MET A 111 -1.27 7.26 -10.63
C MET A 111 -1.89 6.80 -9.30
N VAL A 112 -2.74 5.78 -9.34
CA VAL A 112 -3.42 5.27 -8.15
C VAL A 112 -2.46 4.55 -7.21
N GLN A 113 -1.58 3.71 -7.74
CA GLN A 113 -0.56 3.06 -6.93
C GLN A 113 0.45 4.06 -6.37
N SER A 114 0.82 5.11 -7.11
CA SER A 114 1.69 6.19 -6.63
C SER A 114 1.06 6.97 -5.48
N VAL A 115 -0.22 7.36 -5.59
CA VAL A 115 -0.96 8.02 -4.49
C VAL A 115 -1.03 7.11 -3.27
N ARG A 116 -1.26 5.80 -3.47
CA ARG A 116 -1.28 4.82 -2.38
C ARG A 116 0.07 4.67 -1.71
N LEU A 117 1.15 4.53 -2.47
CA LEU A 117 2.52 4.47 -1.94
C LEU A 117 2.87 5.76 -1.18
N PHE A 118 2.53 6.92 -1.74
CA PHE A 118 2.71 8.21 -1.07
C PHE A 118 1.96 8.26 0.26
N ALA A 119 0.71 7.80 0.32
CA ALA A 119 -0.06 7.75 1.56
C ALA A 119 0.55 6.82 2.60
N ILE A 120 1.09 5.66 2.20
CA ILE A 120 1.81 4.74 3.10
C ILE A 120 3.05 5.43 3.68
N VAL A 121 3.86 6.09 2.84
CA VAL A 121 5.05 6.83 3.27
C VAL A 121 4.69 8.04 4.15
N ALA A 122 3.60 8.75 3.86
CA ALA A 122 3.16 9.87 4.67
C ALA A 122 2.65 9.40 6.05
N MET A 123 1.88 8.32 6.10
CA MET A 123 1.47 7.70 7.37
C MET A 123 2.67 7.21 8.18
N LEU A 124 3.72 6.70 7.52
CA LEU A 124 5.00 6.34 8.15
C LEU A 124 5.61 7.56 8.84
N VAL A 125 5.79 8.68 8.13
CA VAL A 125 6.42 9.88 8.68
C VAL A 125 5.64 10.36 9.91
N ILE A 126 4.31 10.34 9.84
CA ILE A 126 3.45 10.71 10.97
C ILE A 126 3.62 9.73 12.14
N ALA A 127 3.65 8.41 11.89
CA ALA A 127 3.84 7.41 12.93
C ALA A 127 5.20 7.56 13.65
N VAL A 128 6.27 7.81 12.90
CA VAL A 128 7.61 8.07 13.46
C VAL A 128 7.63 9.37 14.27
N LEU A 129 7.01 10.44 13.77
CA LEU A 129 6.91 11.71 14.49
C LEU A 129 6.13 11.57 15.80
N LEU A 130 5.04 10.79 15.82
CA LEU A 130 4.24 10.53 17.01
C LEU A 130 4.98 9.65 18.04
N LEU A 131 5.80 8.69 17.59
CA LEU A 131 6.64 7.89 18.49
C LEU A 131 7.76 8.70 19.13
N ASN A 132 8.35 9.65 18.40
CA ASN A 132 9.42 10.50 18.92
C ASN A 132 8.90 11.72 19.70
N ASN A 133 7.64 12.13 19.46
CA ASN A 133 6.96 13.21 20.17
C ASN A 133 5.55 12.75 20.58
N PRO A 134 5.44 11.90 21.62
CA PRO A 134 4.14 11.46 22.09
C PRO A 134 3.30 12.69 22.46
N PRO A 135 2.01 12.73 22.09
CA PRO A 135 1.15 13.83 22.50
C PRO A 135 1.19 13.93 24.02
N ALA A 136 1.45 15.13 24.55
CA ALA A 136 1.35 15.38 25.98
C ALA A 136 -0.05 14.91 26.43
N ASN A 137 -0.08 13.92 27.32
CA ASN A 137 -1.34 13.39 27.84
C ASN A 137 -2.16 14.57 28.41
N PRO A 138 -3.47 14.66 28.12
CA PRO A 138 -4.35 15.53 28.87
C PRO A 138 -4.44 15.10 30.34
#